data_AF-A0A376K7K3-F1
#
_entry.id   AF-A0A376K7K3-F1
#
_cell.length_a   1.000
_cell.length_b   1.000
_cell.length_c   1.000
_cell.angle_alpha   90.00
_cell.angle_beta   90.00
_cell.angle_gamma   90.00
#
_symmetry.space_group_name_H-M   'P 1'
#
loop_
_entity.id
_entity.type
_entity.pdbx_description
1 polymer ?
#
loop_
_entity_poly.entity_id
_entity_poly.type
_entity_poly.pdbx_seq_one_letter_code
_entity_poly.pdbx_strand_id
1 'polypeptide(L)' 'MLGLKQVHHIAIIATDYAVSKAFYCDILGFTLQSEVYREARDSWKGDLGA' A
#
# COMPACT_ATOMS: atom_id res chain seq x y z
N MET A 1 26.99 -15.19 5.04
CA MET A 1 26.42 -13.86 5.32
C MET A 1 25.05 -13.79 4.64
N LEU A 2 23.97 -13.46 5.35
CA LEU A 2 22.64 -13.32 4.75
C LEU A 2 22.50 -11.91 4.18
N GLY A 3 22.15 -11.81 2.89
CA GLY A 3 21.92 -10.56 2.18
C GLY A 3 20.42 -10.28 2.00
N LEU A 4 20.07 -9.01 1.84
CA LEU A 4 18.73 -8.60 1.46
C LEU A 4 18.45 -9.08 0.04
N LYS A 5 17.36 -9.83 -0.16
CA LYS A 5 17.05 -10.44 -1.48
C LYS A 5 16.15 -9.55 -2.33
N GLN A 6 15.10 -9.00 -1.73
CA GLN A 6 14.09 -8.21 -2.43
C GLN A 6 13.23 -7.42 -1.45
N VAL A 7 12.46 -6.48 -1.98
CA VAL A 7 11.35 -5.84 -1.26
C VAL A 7 10.18 -6.82 -1.23
N HIS A 8 9.67 -7.13 -0.04
CA HIS A 8 8.57 -8.09 0.14
C HIS A 8 7.19 -7.43 0.11
N HIS A 9 7.07 -6.21 0.64
CA HIS A 9 5.80 -5.49 0.69
C HIS A 9 6.05 -3.99 0.78
N ILE A 10 5.05 -3.21 0.40
CA ILE A 10 5.06 -1.74 0.44
C ILE A 10 3.81 -1.30 1.22
N ALA A 11 3.96 -0.43 2.21
CA ALA A 11 2.84 0.16 2.92
C ALA A 11 2.72 1.65 2.57
N ILE A 12 1.53 2.07 2.14
CA ILE A 12 1.25 3.46 1.78
C ILE A 12 0.26 4.07 2.77
N ILE A 13 0.46 5.35 3.09
CA ILE A 13 -0.51 6.18 3.79
C ILE A 13 -0.99 7.25 2.83
N ALA A 14 -2.31 7.35 2.66
CA ALA A 14 -2.90 8.34 1.77
C ALA A 14 -4.06 9.08 2.43
N THR A 15 -4.21 10.36 2.06
CA THR A 15 -5.35 11.20 2.40
C THR A 15 -6.53 10.89 1.46
N ASP A 16 -6.32 10.96 0.14
CA ASP A 16 -7.27 10.44 -0.85
C ASP A 16 -6.90 9.00 -1.21
N TYR A 17 -7.48 8.07 -0.45
CA TYR A 17 -7.13 6.66 -0.55
C TYR A 17 -7.69 5.99 -1.80
N ALA A 18 -8.88 6.40 -2.26
CA ALA A 18 -9.48 5.81 -3.44
C ALA A 18 -8.64 6.11 -4.70
N VAL A 19 -8.21 7.37 -4.86
CA VAL A 19 -7.32 7.77 -5.97
C VAL A 19 -5.98 7.05 -5.88
N SER A 20 -5.40 6.97 -4.67
CA SER A 20 -4.13 6.28 -4.46
C SER A 20 -4.24 4.79 -4.80
N LYS A 21 -5.28 4.11 -4.30
CA LYS A 21 -5.53 2.68 -4.55
C LYS A 21 -5.68 2.39 -6.05
N ALA A 22 -6.45 3.20 -6.78
CA ALA A 22 -6.59 3.04 -8.22
C ALA A 22 -5.24 3.21 -8.94
N PHE A 23 -4.44 4.19 -8.56
CA PHE A 23 -3.10 4.36 -9.13
C PHE A 23 -2.20 3.15 -8.87
N TYR A 24 -2.11 2.68 -7.63
CA TYR A 24 -1.20 1.56 -7.31
C TYR A 24 -1.70 0.22 -7.85
N CYS A 25 -3.01 -0.04 -7.84
CA CYS A 25 -3.56 -1.33 -8.29
C CYS A 25 -3.86 -1.37 -9.78
N ASP A 26 -4.53 -0.34 -10.33
CA ASP A 26 -5.04 -0.40 -11.69
C ASP A 26 -4.00 0.09 -12.70
N ILE A 27 -3.21 1.10 -12.33
CA ILE A 27 -2.18 1.68 -13.22
C ILE A 27 -0.85 0.95 -13.06
N LEU A 28 -0.38 0.78 -11.82
CA LEU A 28 0.91 0.13 -11.55
C LEU A 28 0.82 -1.40 -11.41
N GLY A 29 -0.37 -1.97 -11.28
CA GLY A 29 -0.56 -3.43 -11.23
C GLY A 29 -0.21 -4.08 -9.89
N PHE A 30 -0.02 -3.31 -8.81
CA PHE A 30 0.23 -3.90 -7.50
C PHE A 30 -1.02 -4.59 -6.94
N THR A 31 -0.81 -5.68 -6.21
CA THR A 31 -1.90 -6.37 -5.53
C THR A 31 -2.12 -5.78 -4.15
N LEU A 32 -3.32 -5.29 -3.87
CA LEU A 32 -3.71 -4.88 -2.52
C LEU A 32 -3.82 -6.12 -1.62
N GLN A 33 -3.01 -6.16 -0.58
CA GLN A 33 -2.98 -7.25 0.41
C GLN A 33 -3.90 -6.97 1.59
N SER A 34 -3.90 -5.73 2.09
CA SER A 34 -4.83 -5.29 3.13
C SER A 34 -5.00 -3.78 3.15
N GLU A 35 -6.11 -3.30 3.69
CA GLU A 35 -6.37 -1.88 3.91
C GLU A 35 -7.07 -1.62 5.24
N VAL A 36 -6.67 -0.54 5.91
CA VAL A 36 -7.20 -0.16 7.23
C VAL A 36 -7.41 1.34 7.31
N TYR A 37 -8.62 1.76 7.68
CA TYR A 37 -8.91 3.14 8.05
C TYR A 37 -8.40 3.44 9.46
N ARG A 38 -7.73 4.58 9.64
CA ARG A 38 -7.12 5.01 10.90
C ARG A 38 -7.82 6.29 11.39
N GLU A 39 -8.87 6.11 12.18
CA GLU A 39 -9.75 7.19 12.65
C GLU A 39 -9.00 8.33 13.34
N ALA A 40 -8.05 8.01 14.24
CA ALA A 40 -7.25 9.01 14.95
C ALA A 40 -6.39 9.94 14.05
N ARG A 41 -6.25 9.59 12.77
CA ARG A 41 -5.42 10.28 11.78
C ARG A 41 -6.20 10.59 10.49
N ASP A 42 -7.52 10.35 10.46
CA ASP A 42 -8.39 10.49 9.28
C ASP A 42 -7.69 10.10 7.96
N SER A 43 -7.18 8.87 7.91
CA SER A 43 -6.38 8.40 6.77
C SER A 43 -6.39 6.90 6.65
N TRP A 44 -6.05 6.42 5.46
CA TRP A 44 -5.97 4.99 5.18
C TRP A 44 -4.53 4.52 5.12
N LYS A 45 -4.32 3.28 5.54
CA LYS A 45 -3.12 2.49 5.28
C LYS A 45 -3.47 1.38 4.29
N GLY A 46 -2.75 1.30 3.18
CA GLY A 46 -2.83 0.18 2.24
C GLY A 46 -1.51 -0.58 2.21
N ASP A 47 -1.56 -1.89 2.35
CA ASP A 47 -0.40 -2.76 2.18
C ASP A 47 -0.47 -3.40 0.78
N LEU A 48 0.59 -3.24 0.00
CA LEU A 48 0.70 -3.63 -1.40
C LEU A 48 1.79 -4.69 -1.56
N GLY A 49 1.48 -5.70 -2.39
CA GLY A 49 2.44 -6.69 -2.88
C GLY A 49 2.73 -6.47 -4.37
N ALA A 50 3.97 -6.74 -4.75
CA ALA A 50 4.40 -6.82 -6.15
C ALA A 50 4.09 -8.19 -6.75
#